data_AF-A0A157RPY0-F1
#
_entry.id   AF-A0A157RPY0-F1
#
_cell.length_a   1.000
_cell.length_b   1.000
_cell.length_c   1.000
_cell.angle_alpha   90.00
_cell.angle_beta   90.00
_cell.angle_gamma   90.00
#
_symmetry.space_group_name_H-M   'P 1'
#
loop_
_entity.id
_entity.type
_entity.pdbx_description
1 polymer ?
#
loop_
_entity_poly.entity_id
_entity_poly.type
_entity_poly.pdbx_seq_one_letter_code
_entity_poly.pdbx_strand_id
1 'polypeptide(L)'
;MKAPLKFLFSALALCAASASYASASTPRTADAQAYQPHELTRAEVKADLAVWRRAGMDKFWRMESTPDIYSREYRTAEAEYRRMRNGPEYQQELQRLTQ
;
A
#
# COMPACT_ATOMS: atom_id res chain seq x y z
N MET A 1 33.81 47.93 52.32
CA MET A 1 32.93 46.77 52.58
C MET A 1 33.43 45.65 51.66
N LYS A 2 34.33 44.76 52.15
CA LYS A 2 34.08 43.39 52.66
C LYS A 2 33.44 42.41 51.64
N ALA A 3 34.34 41.72 50.92
CA ALA A 3 34.35 40.37 50.31
C ALA A 3 33.25 39.88 49.32
N PRO A 4 33.65 39.13 48.25
CA PRO A 4 32.76 38.37 47.36
C PRO A 4 32.61 36.90 47.80
N LEU A 5 31.39 36.35 47.72
CA LEU A 5 31.16 34.92 47.97
C LEU A 5 30.58 34.25 46.72
N LYS A 6 31.40 33.35 46.17
CA LYS A 6 31.13 32.49 45.02
C LYS A 6 30.07 31.47 45.39
N PHE A 7 28.93 31.49 44.71
CA PHE A 7 27.93 30.43 44.80
C PHE A 7 28.17 29.38 43.71
N LEU A 8 28.80 28.30 44.16
CA LEU A 8 28.43 26.89 43.98
C LEU A 8 27.86 26.45 42.62
N PHE A 9 28.70 25.71 41.89
CA PHE A 9 28.34 24.74 40.87
C PHE A 9 27.40 23.66 41.43
N SER A 10 26.25 23.47 40.80
CA SER A 10 25.37 22.30 40.87
C SER A 10 24.31 22.48 39.78
N ALA A 11 23.88 21.50 39.00
CA ALA A 11 24.21 20.10 38.89
C ALA A 11 23.51 19.56 37.62
N LEU A 12 23.80 18.30 37.34
CA LEU A 12 22.91 17.31 36.72
C LEU A 12 23.03 17.13 35.21
N ALA A 13 23.90 16.18 34.89
CA ALA A 13 24.06 15.53 33.61
C ALA A 13 22.72 14.94 33.12
N LEU A 14 22.47 15.19 31.85
CA LEU A 14 21.36 14.73 31.03
C LEU A 14 21.40 13.19 30.92
N CYS A 15 20.54 12.48 31.66
CA CYS A 15 20.31 11.06 31.41
C CYS A 15 19.54 10.89 30.10
N ALA A 16 20.22 10.35 29.09
CA ALA A 16 19.61 9.86 27.86
C ALA A 16 18.74 8.64 28.18
N ALA A 17 17.42 8.79 27.99
CA ALA A 17 16.52 7.65 27.87
C ALA A 17 16.15 7.50 26.39
N SER A 18 16.92 6.68 25.68
CA SER A 18 16.51 6.15 24.38
C SER A 18 15.34 5.18 24.64
N ALA A 19 14.12 5.69 24.61
CA ALA A 19 12.94 4.86 24.55
C ALA A 19 12.93 4.17 23.18
N SER A 20 13.39 2.92 23.15
CA SER A 20 13.23 2.02 22.02
C SER A 20 11.74 1.83 21.78
N TYR A 21 11.19 2.52 20.79
CA TYR A 21 9.84 2.25 20.32
C TYR A 21 9.83 0.85 19.71
N ALA A 22 9.19 -0.08 20.41
CA ALA A 22 8.76 -1.35 19.86
C ALA A 22 7.93 -1.03 18.60
N SER A 23 8.47 -1.35 17.43
CA SER A 23 7.70 -1.30 16.19
C SER A 23 6.68 -2.43 16.25
N ALA A 24 5.49 -2.12 16.75
CA ALA A 24 4.32 -2.93 16.50
C ALA A 24 4.18 -3.02 14.98
N SER A 25 4.46 -4.19 14.43
CA SER A 25 4.12 -4.53 13.05
C SER A 25 2.60 -4.59 12.95
N THR A 26 1.99 -3.41 12.80
CA THR A 26 0.64 -3.33 12.25
C THR A 26 0.66 -4.09 10.93
N PRO A 27 -0.25 -5.07 10.71
CA PRO A 27 -0.45 -5.58 9.37
C PRO A 27 -0.81 -4.36 8.54
N ARG A 28 0.11 -3.97 7.66
CA ARG A 28 -0.16 -2.98 6.63
C ARG A 28 -1.30 -3.59 5.84
N THR A 29 -2.53 -3.19 6.15
CA THR A 29 -3.65 -3.28 5.20
C THR A 29 -3.04 -2.78 3.91
N ALA A 30 -2.87 -3.65 2.92
CA ALA A 30 -2.26 -3.28 1.65
C ALA A 30 -2.97 -2.01 1.21
N ASP A 31 -2.30 -0.87 1.42
CA ASP A 31 -2.90 0.43 1.24
C ASP A 31 -3.29 0.40 -0.22
N ALA A 32 -4.60 0.39 -0.51
CA ALA A 32 -5.10 0.34 -1.87
C ALA A 32 -4.30 1.39 -2.63
N GLN A 33 -3.41 0.96 -3.55
CA GLN A 33 -2.45 1.87 -4.15
C GLN A 33 -3.29 2.94 -4.82
N ALA A 34 -3.30 4.14 -4.22
CA ALA A 34 -4.14 5.22 -4.69
C ALA A 34 -3.73 5.46 -6.14
N TYR A 35 -4.73 5.50 -7.03
CA TYR A 35 -4.48 5.75 -8.44
C TYR A 35 -3.69 7.06 -8.58
N GLN A 36 -2.42 6.95 -8.98
CA GLN A 36 -1.59 8.10 -9.28
C GLN A 36 -1.77 8.40 -10.77
N PRO A 37 -2.35 9.56 -11.14
CA PRO A 37 -2.50 9.92 -12.54
C PRO A 37 -1.11 10.10 -13.16
N HIS A 38 -0.73 9.14 -14.00
CA HIS A 38 0.46 9.17 -14.84
C HIS A 38 0.10 8.57 -16.21
N GLU A 39 0.92 8.80 -17.22
CA GLU A 39 0.75 8.15 -18.51
C GLU A 39 1.01 6.65 -18.35
N LEU A 40 -0.02 5.83 -18.60
CA LEU A 40 0.10 4.39 -18.52
C LEU A 40 0.92 3.85 -19.69
N THR A 41 1.92 3.04 -19.38
CA THR A 41 2.68 2.31 -20.38
C THR A 41 1.85 1.14 -20.93
N ARG A 42 2.21 0.68 -22.13
CA ARG A 42 1.59 -0.53 -22.73
C ARG A 42 1.77 -1.77 -21.84
N ALA A 43 2.88 -1.87 -21.12
CA ALA A 43 3.16 -2.99 -20.22
C ALA A 43 2.19 -2.99 -19.03
N GLU A 44 1.95 -1.83 -18.42
CA GLU A 44 1.00 -1.68 -17.29
C GLU A 44 -0.42 -2.02 -17.70
N VAL A 45 -0.89 -1.53 -18.86
CA VAL A 45 -2.22 -1.87 -19.37
C VAL A 45 -2.37 -3.38 -19.59
N LYS A 46 -1.34 -4.04 -20.13
CA LYS A 46 -1.35 -5.49 -20.33
C LYS A 46 -1.30 -6.28 -19.02
N ALA A 47 -0.54 -5.81 -18.04
CA ALA A 47 -0.47 -6.42 -16.70
C ALA A 47 -1.82 -6.31 -15.98
N ASP A 48 -2.43 -5.13 -16.00
CA ASP A 48 -3.76 -4.87 -15.43
C ASP A 48 -4.82 -5.77 -16.09
N LEU A 49 -4.81 -5.88 -17.42
CA LEU A 49 -5.73 -6.75 -18.17
C LEU A 49 -5.53 -8.24 -17.84
N ALA A 50 -4.29 -8.68 -17.61
CA ALA A 50 -4.01 -10.06 -17.19
C ALA A 50 -4.59 -10.36 -15.81
N VAL A 51 -4.43 -9.43 -14.86
CA VAL A 51 -4.99 -9.53 -13.51
C VAL A 51 -6.52 -9.47 -13.53
N TRP A 52 -7.11 -8.59 -14.33
CA TRP A 52 -8.56 -8.49 -14.55
C TRP A 52 -9.17 -9.82 -15.02
N ARG A 53 -8.54 -10.46 -16.01
CA ARG A 53 -8.97 -11.77 -16.52
C ARG A 53 -8.77 -12.88 -15.50
N ARG A 54 -7.65 -12.89 -14.77
CA ARG A 54 -7.36 -13.88 -13.71
C ARG A 54 -8.39 -13.82 -12.58
N ALA A 55 -8.85 -12.63 -12.22
CA ALA A 55 -9.93 -12.43 -11.25
C ALA A 55 -11.33 -12.81 -11.78
N GLY A 56 -11.44 -13.17 -13.07
CA GLY A 56 -12.70 -13.56 -13.71
C GLY A 56 -13.64 -12.38 -13.99
N MET A 57 -13.12 -11.15 -14.07
CA MET A 57 -13.94 -9.97 -14.37
C MET A 57 -14.40 -9.92 -15.84
N ASP A 58 -13.70 -10.60 -16.73
CA ASP A 58 -14.02 -10.71 -18.15
C ASP A 58 -15.35 -11.43 -18.41
N LYS A 59 -15.76 -12.37 -17.53
CA LYS A 59 -17.01 -13.13 -17.68
C LYS A 59 -18.27 -12.25 -17.64
N PHE A 60 -18.23 -11.13 -16.91
CA PHE A 60 -19.38 -10.26 -16.76
C PHE A 60 -19.65 -9.44 -18.03
N TRP A 61 -18.60 -9.08 -18.77
CA TRP A 61 -18.68 -8.22 -19.95
C TRP A 61 -18.75 -8.98 -21.28
N ARG A 62 -18.83 -10.32 -21.24
CA ARG A 62 -19.01 -11.18 -22.42
C ARG A 62 -20.47 -11.44 -22.78
N MET A 63 -21.42 -11.02 -21.93
CA MET A 63 -22.85 -11.24 -22.13
C MET A 63 -23.48 -10.05 -22.87
N GLU A 64 -24.60 -10.30 -23.54
CA GLU A 64 -25.39 -9.25 -24.23
C GLU A 64 -25.97 -8.23 -23.24
N SER A 65 -26.22 -8.67 -22.00
CA SER A 65 -26.77 -7.84 -20.93
C SER A 65 -25.68 -7.15 -20.11
N THR A 66 -25.95 -5.92 -19.68
CA THR A 66 -25.15 -5.21 -18.68
C THR A 66 -24.94 -6.09 -17.43
N PRO A 67 -23.71 -6.18 -16.89
CA PRO A 67 -23.45 -6.87 -15.63
C PRO A 67 -24.34 -6.40 -14.49
N ASP A 68 -24.85 -7.34 -13.69
CA ASP A 68 -25.35 -7.00 -12.36
C ASP A 68 -24.15 -6.75 -11.41
N ILE A 69 -23.80 -5.48 -11.26
CA ILE A 69 -22.69 -5.03 -10.40
C ILE A 69 -22.99 -5.20 -8.90
N TYR A 70 -24.24 -5.46 -8.51
CA TYR A 70 -24.63 -5.69 -7.13
C TYR A 70 -24.63 -7.18 -6.76
N SER A 71 -24.55 -8.05 -7.76
CA SER A 71 -24.46 -9.50 -7.57
C SER A 71 -23.29 -9.89 -6.65
N ARG A 72 -23.47 -10.99 -5.91
CA ARG A 72 -22.42 -11.53 -5.05
C ARG A 72 -21.20 -11.90 -5.89
N GLU A 73 -21.43 -12.50 -7.05
CA GLU A 73 -20.42 -12.99 -7.97
C GLU A 73 -19.55 -11.84 -8.49
N TYR A 74 -20.16 -10.72 -8.88
CA TYR A 74 -19.43 -9.53 -9.32
C TYR A 74 -18.57 -8.97 -8.19
N ARG A 75 -19.15 -8.78 -7.00
CA ARG A 75 -18.43 -8.22 -5.85
C ARG A 75 -17.28 -9.12 -5.39
N THR A 76 -17.44 -10.44 -5.47
CA THR A 76 -16.36 -11.39 -5.19
C THR A 76 -15.23 -11.28 -6.21
N ALA A 77 -15.54 -11.25 -7.51
CA ALA A 77 -14.51 -11.09 -8.55
C ALA A 77 -13.82 -9.73 -8.47
N GLU A 78 -14.56 -8.67 -8.16
CA GLU A 78 -14.01 -7.32 -7.99
C GLU A 78 -13.07 -7.25 -6.78
N ALA A 79 -13.45 -7.84 -5.65
CA ALA A 79 -12.59 -7.92 -4.47
C ALA A 79 -11.27 -8.64 -4.80
N GLU A 80 -11.36 -9.71 -5.58
CA GLU A 80 -10.20 -10.51 -5.95
C GLU A 80 -9.31 -9.79 -6.98
N TYR A 81 -9.91 -9.08 -7.93
CA TYR A 81 -9.21 -8.17 -8.83
C TYR A 81 -8.45 -7.10 -8.03
N ARG A 82 -9.10 -6.44 -7.06
CA ARG A 82 -8.45 -5.43 -6.22
C ARG A 82 -7.32 -6.04 -5.38
N ARG A 83 -7.48 -7.26 -4.85
CA ARG A 83 -6.43 -7.97 -4.11
C ARG A 83 -5.20 -8.22 -4.98
N MET A 84 -5.39 -8.80 -6.17
CA MET A 84 -4.31 -9.13 -7.09
C MET A 84 -3.64 -7.89 -7.68
N ARG A 85 -4.42 -6.85 -8.00
CA ARG A 85 -3.91 -5.60 -8.57
C ARG A 85 -3.01 -4.84 -7.61
N ASN A 86 -3.34 -4.87 -6.32
CA ASN A 86 -2.51 -4.30 -5.26
C ASN A 86 -1.49 -5.31 -4.67
N GLY A 87 -1.41 -6.51 -5.26
CA GLY A 87 -0.60 -7.62 -4.80
C GLY A 87 0.65 -7.87 -5.66
N PRO A 88 1.47 -8.87 -5.29
CA PRO A 88 2.63 -9.28 -6.07
C PRO A 88 2.27 -9.75 -7.48
N GLU A 89 1.03 -10.21 -7.72
CA GLU A 89 0.58 -10.72 -9.01
C GLU A 89 0.69 -9.66 -10.12
N TYR A 90 0.33 -8.41 -9.85
CA TYR A 90 0.46 -7.31 -10.82
C TYR A 90 1.93 -7.03 -11.15
N GLN A 91 2.78 -6.94 -10.11
CA GLN A 91 4.21 -6.64 -10.28
C GLN A 91 4.94 -7.74 -11.08
N GLN A 92 4.58 -9.00 -10.85
CA GLN A 92 5.12 -10.13 -11.61
C GLN A 92 4.73 -10.08 -13.09
N GLU A 93 3.46 -9.77 -13.40
CA GLU A 93 3.03 -9.61 -14.80
C GLU A 93 3.72 -8.42 -15.46
N LEU A 94 3.89 -7.31 -14.74
CA LEU A 94 4.58 -6.13 -15.25
C LEU A 94 6.06 -6.43 -15.57
N GLN A 95 6.75 -7.12 -14.66
CA GLN A 95 8.14 -7.57 -14.88
C GLN A 95 8.24 -8.52 -16.08
N ARG A 96 7.32 -9.47 -16.24
CA ARG A 96 7.28 -10.39 -17.40
C ARG A 96 7.11 -9.65 -18.72
N LEU A 97 6.39 -8.53 -18.73
CA LEU A 97 6.08 -7.76 -19.94
C LEU A 97 7.15 -6.72 -20.29
N THR A 98 8.09 -6.45 -19.37
CA THR A 98 9.14 -5.43 -19.53
C THR A 98 10.53 -6.04 -19.76
N GLN A 99 10.68 -7.35 -19.50
CA GLN A 99 11.82 -8.15 -19.92
C GLN A 99 11.80 -8.36 -21.43
#